data_AF-A0A160FJ85-F1
#
_entry.id   AF-A0A160FJ85-F1
#
_cell.length_a   1.000
_cell.length_b   1.000
_cell.length_c   1.000
_cell.angle_alpha   90.00
_cell.angle_beta   90.00
_cell.angle_gamma   90.00
#
_symmetry.space_group_name_H-M   'P 1'
#
loop_
_entity.id
_entity.type
_entity.pdbx_description
1 polymer ?
#
loop_
_entity_poly.entity_id
_entity_poly.type
_entity_poly.pdbx_seq_one_letter_code
_entity_poly.pdbx_strand_id
1 'polypeptide(L)'
;MGVSKQQAVENRKAIIAGAEKLFREHGIDGVGLSALMKAAGFTQGGFYNHFKSKEALAAEVVATAMDKANGDLKEAIAAPIEPDRNRLSRQVDFYLSGTHCSDIEQGCAVAGLTADVRRLGHEAQLHFASGLQTMLETLTGLVMEQGSEGKDTDEARQQAIALYSEMVGALILSRAVAGANPQLGDEILNASRQMLLRNFALEEGSDAR
;
A
#
# COMPACT_ATOMS: atom_id res chain seq x y z
N MET A 1 -16.68 31.33 18.06
CA MET A 1 -17.41 30.06 18.20
C MET A 1 -16.39 28.93 18.17
N GLY A 2 -16.33 28.11 19.22
CA GLY A 2 -15.39 26.99 19.28
C GLY A 2 -15.85 25.83 18.40
N VAL A 3 -14.89 25.10 17.83
CA VAL A 3 -15.14 23.86 17.09
C VAL A 3 -15.59 22.78 18.09
N SER A 4 -16.65 22.03 17.79
CA SER A 4 -17.08 20.91 18.65
C SER A 4 -16.05 19.78 18.64
N LYS A 5 -16.03 18.92 19.66
CA LYS A 5 -15.12 17.76 19.69
C LYS A 5 -15.27 16.88 18.45
N GLN A 6 -16.51 16.65 18.00
CA GLN A 6 -16.78 15.88 16.80
C GLN A 6 -16.22 16.56 15.55
N GLN A 7 -16.43 17.87 15.40
CA GLN A 7 -15.92 18.62 14.27
C GLN A 7 -14.39 18.67 14.26
N ALA A 8 -13.74 18.70 15.43
CA ALA A 8 -12.29 18.64 15.53
C ALA A 8 -11.72 17.30 15.05
N VAL A 9 -12.41 16.18 15.31
CA VAL A 9 -12.06 14.85 14.81
C VAL A 9 -12.22 14.77 13.29
N GLU A 10 -13.35 15.25 12.74
CA GLU A 10 -13.58 15.24 11.30
C GLU A 10 -12.62 16.15 10.54
N ASN A 11 -12.32 17.34 11.08
CA ASN A 11 -11.28 18.21 10.52
C ASN A 11 -9.93 17.53 10.50
N ARG A 12 -9.59 16.81 11.57
CA ARG A 12 -8.32 16.10 11.69
C ARG A 12 -8.20 14.98 10.64
N LYS A 13 -9.26 14.20 10.43
CA LYS A 13 -9.32 13.19 9.35
C LYS A 13 -9.16 13.82 7.96
N ALA A 14 -9.83 14.95 7.70
CA ALA A 14 -9.71 15.66 6.43
C ALA A 14 -8.27 16.16 6.18
N ILE A 15 -7.59 16.65 7.22
CA ILE A 15 -6.18 17.05 7.11
C ILE A 15 -5.29 15.84 6.82
N ILE A 16 -5.51 14.69 7.47
CA ILE A 16 -4.75 13.45 7.21
C ILE A 16 -4.95 12.99 5.77
N ALA A 17 -6.19 12.91 5.29
CA ALA A 17 -6.49 12.49 3.93
C ALA A 17 -5.88 13.44 2.87
N GLY A 18 -5.97 14.76 3.09
CA GLY A 18 -5.34 15.74 2.21
C GLY A 18 -3.81 15.66 2.22
N ALA A 19 -3.20 15.41 3.39
CA ALA A 19 -1.77 15.24 3.54
C ALA A 19 -1.27 13.95 2.87
N GLU A 20 -1.99 12.85 3.04
CA GLU A 20 -1.68 11.54 2.46
C GLU A 20 -1.56 11.63 0.93
N LYS A 21 -2.54 12.27 0.26
CA LYS A 21 -2.50 12.50 -1.18
C LYS A 21 -1.27 13.31 -1.61
N LEU A 22 -1.04 14.46 -0.97
CA LEU A 22 0.09 15.33 -1.31
C LEU A 22 1.45 14.68 -1.06
N PHE A 23 1.58 13.92 0.03
CA PHE A 23 2.80 13.22 0.37
C PHE A 23 3.12 12.12 -0.64
N ARG A 24 2.11 11.42 -1.16
CA ARG A 24 2.30 10.42 -2.23
C ARG A 24 2.69 11.05 -3.57
N GLU A 25 2.16 12.22 -3.91
CA GLU A 25 2.43 12.88 -5.19
C GLU A 25 3.77 13.63 -5.23
N HIS A 26 4.12 14.29 -4.14
CA HIS A 26 5.22 15.27 -4.12
C HIS A 26 6.35 14.89 -3.16
N GLY A 27 6.22 13.75 -2.48
CA GLY A 27 7.07 13.40 -1.35
C GLY A 27 6.79 14.33 -0.17
N ILE A 28 7.25 13.92 1.00
CA ILE A 28 6.93 14.67 2.23
C ILE A 28 7.67 16.00 2.27
N ASP A 29 8.95 16.03 1.90
CA ASP A 29 9.77 17.25 1.90
C ASP A 29 9.30 18.27 0.86
N GLY A 30 8.68 17.81 -0.24
CA GLY A 30 8.14 18.67 -1.30
C GLY A 30 6.89 19.47 -0.88
N VAL A 31 6.25 19.12 0.24
CA VAL A 31 4.96 19.70 0.65
C VAL A 31 5.13 20.65 1.83
N GLY A 32 4.97 21.95 1.60
CA GLY A 32 4.93 22.96 2.66
C GLY A 32 3.64 22.91 3.48
N LEU A 33 3.70 23.33 4.75
CA LEU A 33 2.54 23.34 5.67
C LEU A 33 1.36 24.17 5.13
N SER A 34 1.67 25.29 4.47
CA SER A 34 0.67 26.16 3.87
C SER A 34 -0.09 25.47 2.73
N ALA A 35 0.64 24.78 1.84
CA ALA A 35 0.05 24.03 0.73
C ALA A 35 -0.81 22.86 1.24
N LEU A 36 -0.31 22.15 2.25
CA LEU A 36 -1.02 21.05 2.90
C LEU A 36 -2.36 21.50 3.49
N MET A 37 -2.33 22.54 4.32
CA MET A 37 -3.54 23.05 4.97
C MET A 37 -4.54 23.59 3.94
N LYS A 38 -4.04 24.29 2.91
CA LYS A 38 -4.87 24.76 1.81
C LYS A 38 -5.56 23.61 1.07
N ALA A 39 -4.83 22.53 0.76
CA ALA A 39 -5.40 21.35 0.10
C ALA A 39 -6.46 20.65 0.95
N ALA A 40 -6.28 20.65 2.27
CA ALA A 40 -7.26 20.14 3.23
C ALA A 40 -8.44 21.11 3.49
N GLY A 41 -8.46 22.31 2.91
CA GLY A 41 -9.52 23.29 3.10
C GLY A 41 -9.41 24.11 4.40
N PHE A 42 -8.22 24.18 5.00
CA PHE A 42 -7.96 24.85 6.27
C PHE A 42 -6.92 25.97 6.14
N THR A 43 -6.90 26.87 7.12
CA THR A 43 -5.85 27.88 7.24
C THR A 43 -4.59 27.29 7.88
N GLN A 44 -3.42 27.79 7.50
CA GLN A 44 -2.14 27.34 8.08
C GLN A 44 -2.11 27.48 9.61
N GLY A 45 -2.70 28.55 10.16
CA GLY A 45 -2.77 28.77 11.62
C GLY A 45 -3.59 27.72 12.37
N GLY A 46 -4.52 27.03 11.69
CA GLY A 46 -5.29 25.94 12.28
C GLY A 46 -4.49 24.65 12.49
N PHE A 47 -3.31 24.50 11.88
CA PHE A 47 -2.55 23.25 11.90
C PHE A 47 -2.17 22.83 13.31
N TYR A 48 -1.63 23.77 14.07
CA TYR A 48 -1.16 23.53 15.44
C TYR A 48 -2.27 23.24 16.44
N ASN A 49 -3.54 23.42 16.05
CA ASN A 49 -4.69 22.96 16.84
C ASN A 49 -4.92 21.45 16.71
N HIS A 50 -4.38 20.82 15.66
CA HIS A 50 -4.61 19.41 15.33
C HIS A 50 -3.34 18.54 15.43
N PHE A 51 -2.18 19.10 15.09
CA PHE A 51 -0.91 18.38 15.04
C PHE A 51 0.21 19.21 15.68
N LYS A 52 1.09 18.53 16.42
CA LYS A 52 2.22 19.17 17.11
C LYS A 52 3.33 19.56 16.15
N SER A 53 3.51 18.79 15.07
CA SER A 53 4.51 19.01 14.04
C SER A 53 4.12 18.30 12.75
N LYS A 54 4.87 18.56 11.67
CA LYS A 54 4.67 17.89 10.38
C LYS A 54 5.02 16.40 10.47
N GLU A 55 6.00 16.04 11.28
CA GLU A 55 6.40 14.66 11.57
C GLU A 55 5.29 13.91 12.29
N ALA A 56 4.61 14.55 13.26
CA ALA A 56 3.46 13.97 13.93
C ALA A 56 2.29 13.70 12.95
N LEU A 57 2.05 14.61 12.00
CA LEU A 57 1.11 14.38 10.92
C LEU A 57 1.57 13.25 9.98
N ALA A 58 2.87 13.20 9.64
CA ALA A 58 3.41 12.16 8.77
C ALA A 58 3.28 10.76 9.39
N ALA A 59 3.50 10.62 10.71
CA ALA A 59 3.28 9.37 11.43
C ALA A 59 1.82 8.91 11.37
N GLU A 60 0.87 9.83 11.54
CA GLU A 60 -0.57 9.57 11.42
C GLU A 60 -1.00 9.18 10.01
N VAL A 61 -0.41 9.82 8.99
CA VAL A 61 -0.63 9.48 7.59
C VAL A 61 -0.13 8.07 7.31
N VAL A 62 1.07 7.71 7.78
CA VAL A 62 1.62 6.36 7.61
C VAL A 62 0.73 5.33 8.31
N ALA A 63 0.31 5.58 9.55
CA ALA A 63 -0.60 4.69 10.27
C ALA A 63 -1.90 4.47 9.48
N THR A 64 -2.55 5.57 9.06
CA THR A 64 -3.81 5.53 8.30
C THR A 64 -3.66 4.77 6.98
N ALA A 65 -2.57 5.02 6.25
CA ALA A 65 -2.32 4.37 4.96
C ALA A 65 -2.06 2.86 5.12
N MET A 66 -1.36 2.45 6.17
CA MET A 66 -1.11 1.03 6.46
C MET A 66 -2.38 0.32 6.95
N ASP A 67 -3.19 0.97 7.79
CA ASP A 67 -4.47 0.44 8.25
C ASP A 67 -5.43 0.24 7.07
N LYS A 68 -5.51 1.24 6.18
CA LYS A 68 -6.29 1.15 4.95
C LYS A 68 -5.82 0.01 4.06
N ALA A 69 -4.51 -0.08 3.77
CA ALA A 69 -3.98 -1.13 2.92
C ALA A 69 -4.24 -2.54 3.47
N ASN A 70 -4.10 -2.72 4.79
CA ASN A 70 -4.42 -3.99 5.46
C ASN A 70 -5.93 -4.29 5.44
N GLY A 71 -6.77 -3.28 5.62
CA GLY A 71 -8.23 -3.40 5.51
C GLY A 71 -8.66 -3.84 4.10
N ASP A 72 -8.19 -3.12 3.08
CA ASP A 72 -8.47 -3.40 1.67
C ASP A 72 -8.02 -4.83 1.29
N LEU A 73 -6.84 -5.28 1.74
CA LEU A 73 -6.39 -6.65 1.52
C LEU A 73 -7.31 -7.67 2.21
N LYS A 74 -7.67 -7.46 3.48
CA LYS A 74 -8.56 -8.37 4.22
C LYS A 74 -9.94 -8.48 3.57
N GLU A 75 -10.50 -7.36 3.12
CA GLU A 75 -11.77 -7.33 2.39
C GLU A 75 -11.67 -8.06 1.06
N ALA A 76 -10.62 -7.78 0.27
CA ALA A 76 -10.37 -8.47 -0.99
C ALA A 76 -10.27 -9.98 -0.78
N ILE A 77 -9.48 -10.40 0.20
CA ILE A 77 -9.34 -11.79 0.65
C ILE A 77 -10.73 -12.36 0.98
N ALA A 78 -11.48 -11.77 1.90
CA ALA A 78 -12.79 -12.26 2.34
C ALA A 78 -13.86 -12.34 1.22
N ALA A 79 -13.70 -11.55 0.15
CA ALA A 79 -14.62 -11.58 -0.97
C ALA A 79 -14.63 -12.95 -1.67
N PRO A 80 -15.83 -13.50 -2.00
CA PRO A 80 -15.95 -14.77 -2.70
C PRO A 80 -15.08 -14.84 -3.96
N ILE A 81 -14.53 -16.02 -4.20
CA ILE A 81 -13.82 -16.37 -5.43
C ILE A 81 -14.59 -17.46 -6.17
N GLU A 82 -14.38 -17.52 -7.48
CA GLU A 82 -14.81 -18.65 -8.29
C GLU A 82 -14.14 -19.94 -7.76
N PRO A 83 -14.83 -21.10 -7.78
CA PRO A 83 -14.35 -22.34 -7.14
C PRO A 83 -12.95 -22.81 -7.58
N ASP A 84 -12.56 -22.42 -8.78
CA ASP A 84 -11.36 -22.78 -9.51
C ASP A 84 -10.30 -21.67 -9.47
N ARG A 85 -10.61 -20.52 -8.86
CA ARG A 85 -9.70 -19.38 -8.79
C ARG A 85 -8.89 -19.39 -7.51
N ASN A 86 -7.63 -18.99 -7.60
CA ASN A 86 -6.74 -18.92 -6.45
C ASN A 86 -6.71 -17.51 -5.83
N ARG A 87 -6.89 -17.40 -4.51
CA ARG A 87 -6.91 -16.08 -3.83
C ARG A 87 -5.57 -15.36 -3.89
N LEU A 88 -4.47 -16.11 -3.82
CA LEU A 88 -3.13 -15.56 -3.97
C LEU A 88 -2.89 -15.11 -5.42
N SER A 89 -3.34 -15.90 -6.41
CA SER A 89 -3.30 -15.52 -7.84
C SER A 89 -4.05 -14.22 -8.10
N ARG A 90 -5.32 -14.14 -7.65
CA ARG A 90 -6.14 -12.92 -7.76
C ARG A 90 -5.47 -11.71 -7.11
N GLN A 91 -4.79 -11.91 -5.97
CA GLN A 91 -4.06 -10.83 -5.30
C GLN A 91 -2.87 -10.36 -6.13
N VAL A 92 -2.08 -11.27 -6.71
CA VAL A 92 -0.95 -10.95 -7.60
C VAL A 92 -1.45 -10.20 -8.84
N ASP A 93 -2.53 -10.69 -9.48
CA ASP A 93 -3.16 -10.06 -10.64
C ASP A 93 -3.59 -8.62 -10.34
N PHE A 94 -4.31 -8.42 -9.24
CA PHE A 94 -4.80 -7.11 -8.83
C PHE A 94 -3.63 -6.16 -8.53
N TYR A 95 -2.67 -6.61 -7.72
CA TYR A 95 -1.58 -5.77 -7.25
C TYR A 95 -0.69 -5.30 -8.41
N LEU A 96 -0.44 -6.16 -9.40
CA LEU A 96 0.34 -5.83 -10.59
C LEU A 96 -0.53 -5.33 -11.75
N SER A 97 -1.79 -4.98 -11.53
CA SER A 97 -2.66 -4.44 -12.58
C SER A 97 -2.26 -3.02 -12.98
N GLY A 98 -2.53 -2.66 -14.24
CA GLY A 98 -2.35 -1.29 -14.72
C GLY A 98 -3.16 -0.27 -13.90
N THR A 99 -4.36 -0.66 -13.45
CA THR A 99 -5.20 0.17 -12.57
C THR A 99 -4.47 0.50 -11.26
N HIS A 100 -3.96 -0.51 -10.54
CA HIS A 100 -3.23 -0.28 -9.29
C HIS A 100 -1.91 0.47 -9.50
N CYS A 101 -1.23 0.21 -10.62
CA CYS A 101 -0.01 0.93 -10.98
C CYS A 101 -0.26 2.41 -11.24
N SER A 102 -1.28 2.74 -12.03
CA SER A 102 -1.64 4.11 -12.41
C SER A 102 -2.22 4.92 -11.25
N ASP A 103 -2.78 4.25 -10.23
CA ASP A 103 -3.33 4.88 -9.05
C ASP A 103 -2.23 5.29 -8.05
N ILE A 104 -1.58 6.42 -8.33
CA ILE A 104 -0.55 6.99 -7.45
C ILE A 104 -1.18 7.46 -6.13
N GLU A 105 -2.42 7.94 -6.17
CA GLU A 105 -3.10 8.53 -5.04
C GLU A 105 -3.70 7.51 -4.07
N GLN A 106 -4.10 6.32 -4.52
CA GLN A 106 -4.78 5.30 -3.70
C GLN A 106 -4.26 3.86 -3.94
N GLY A 107 -3.27 3.67 -4.82
CA GLY A 107 -2.59 2.39 -5.00
C GLY A 107 -1.67 2.06 -3.83
N CYS A 108 -0.57 1.33 -4.06
CA CYS A 108 0.24 0.84 -2.93
C CYS A 108 0.85 1.99 -2.09
N ALA A 109 0.40 2.09 -0.83
CA ALA A 109 0.94 3.01 0.17
C ALA A 109 2.45 2.78 0.42
N VAL A 110 2.90 1.53 0.39
CA VAL A 110 4.32 1.17 0.53
C VAL A 110 5.12 1.73 -0.64
N ALA A 111 4.65 1.63 -1.89
CA ALA A 111 5.39 2.17 -3.03
C ALA A 111 5.55 3.70 -3.00
N GLY A 112 4.58 4.44 -2.43
CA GLY A 112 4.64 5.89 -2.30
C GLY A 112 5.41 6.41 -1.08
N LEU A 113 5.43 5.67 0.02
CA LEU A 113 5.96 6.16 1.31
C LEU A 113 7.32 5.56 1.70
N THR A 114 7.70 4.39 1.17
CA THR A 114 8.87 3.63 1.68
C THR A 114 10.18 4.40 1.61
N ALA A 115 10.40 5.18 0.53
CA ALA A 115 11.61 5.98 0.38
C ALA A 115 11.73 7.09 1.44
N ASP A 116 10.57 7.59 1.92
CA ASP A 116 10.50 8.70 2.86
C ASP A 116 10.38 8.26 4.31
N VAL A 117 9.75 7.10 4.62
CA VAL A 117 9.43 6.66 5.99
C VAL A 117 10.61 6.78 6.96
N ARG A 118 11.84 6.45 6.51
CA ARG A 118 13.04 6.56 7.37
C ARG A 118 13.36 8.01 7.79
N ARG A 119 12.99 9.00 6.98
CA ARG A 119 13.19 10.43 7.25
C ARG A 119 12.06 11.04 8.09
N LEU A 120 10.94 10.34 8.24
CA LEU A 120 9.74 10.83 8.96
C LEU A 120 9.83 10.70 10.48
N GLY A 121 10.92 10.13 10.98
CA GLY A 121 11.16 9.93 12.39
C GLY A 121 10.65 8.58 12.90
N HIS A 122 10.91 8.34 14.18
CA HIS A 122 10.75 7.03 14.79
C HIS A 122 9.29 6.55 14.84
N GLU A 123 8.34 7.43 15.16
CA GLU A 123 6.92 7.03 15.25
C GLU A 123 6.36 6.57 13.91
N ALA A 124 6.68 7.27 12.81
CA ALA A 124 6.29 6.85 11.47
C ALA A 124 6.89 5.47 11.10
N GLN A 125 8.16 5.22 11.45
CA GLN A 125 8.78 3.91 11.24
C GLN A 125 8.09 2.80 12.04
N LEU A 126 7.68 3.07 13.29
CA LEU A 126 6.95 2.10 14.11
C LEU A 126 5.60 1.74 13.49
N HIS A 127 4.81 2.73 13.07
CA HIS A 127 3.54 2.50 12.39
C HIS A 127 3.71 1.72 11.09
N PHE A 128 4.72 2.09 10.29
CA PHE A 128 5.03 1.36 9.06
C PHE A 128 5.41 -0.10 9.34
N ALA A 129 6.31 -0.34 10.29
CA ALA A 129 6.78 -1.68 10.63
C ALA A 129 5.63 -2.58 11.13
N SER A 130 4.77 -2.06 12.01
CA SER A 130 3.60 -2.78 12.52
C SER A 130 2.59 -3.09 11.41
N GLY A 131 2.30 -2.13 10.54
CA GLY A 131 1.43 -2.33 9.40
C GLY A 131 1.99 -3.35 8.40
N LEU A 132 3.30 -3.31 8.14
CA LEU A 132 3.96 -4.23 7.21
C LEU A 132 3.98 -5.65 7.79
N GLN A 133 4.19 -5.79 9.08
CA GLN A 133 4.09 -7.07 9.76
C GLN A 133 2.69 -7.68 9.58
N THR A 134 1.63 -6.90 9.78
CA THR A 134 0.22 -7.35 9.60
C THR A 134 -0.06 -7.79 8.16
N MET A 135 0.47 -7.04 7.19
CA MET A 135 0.38 -7.35 5.76
C MET A 135 1.05 -8.69 5.46
N LEU A 136 2.28 -8.89 5.93
CA LEU A 136 3.05 -10.10 5.73
C LEU A 136 2.43 -11.32 6.42
N GLU A 137 1.84 -11.15 7.61
CA GLU A 137 1.08 -12.22 8.30
C GLU A 137 -0.13 -12.65 7.47
N THR A 138 -0.87 -11.69 6.90
CA THR A 138 -2.02 -11.98 6.03
C THR A 138 -1.59 -12.74 4.76
N LEU A 139 -0.52 -12.30 4.11
CA LEU A 139 0.03 -12.98 2.93
C LEU A 139 0.62 -14.36 3.26
N THR A 140 1.22 -14.53 4.44
CA THR A 140 1.70 -15.83 4.92
C THR A 140 0.53 -16.81 5.02
N GLY A 141 -0.61 -16.37 5.56
CA GLY A 141 -1.84 -17.18 5.57
C GLY A 141 -2.29 -17.61 4.17
N LEU A 142 -2.30 -16.69 3.21
CA LEU A 142 -2.63 -17.03 1.82
C LEU A 142 -1.67 -18.05 1.20
N VAL A 143 -0.37 -17.93 1.47
CA VAL A 143 0.64 -18.88 0.97
C VAL A 143 0.43 -20.27 1.60
N MET A 144 0.06 -20.33 2.87
CA MET A 144 -0.25 -21.59 3.56
C MET A 144 -1.51 -22.27 3.00
N GLU A 145 -2.53 -21.50 2.60
CA GLU A 145 -3.74 -22.03 1.93
C GLU A 145 -3.40 -22.77 0.61
N GLN A 146 -2.26 -22.46 -0.02
CA GLN A 146 -1.81 -23.09 -1.28
C GLN A 146 -0.88 -24.29 -1.10
N GLY A 147 -0.38 -24.50 0.11
CA GLY A 147 0.55 -25.59 0.40
C GLY A 147 -0.17 -26.92 0.60
N SER A 148 0.51 -28.01 0.28
CA SER A 148 0.16 -29.34 0.79
C SER A 148 0.18 -29.35 2.32
N GLU A 149 -0.58 -30.25 2.94
CA GLU A 149 -0.48 -30.51 4.39
C GLU A 149 1.00 -30.72 4.79
N GLY A 150 1.51 -29.89 5.71
CA GLY A 150 2.87 -29.99 6.24
C GLY A 150 3.86 -28.88 5.86
N LYS A 151 3.45 -27.81 5.13
CA LYS A 151 4.32 -26.62 4.96
C LYS A 151 4.64 -25.97 6.32
N ASP A 152 5.92 -25.67 6.53
CA ASP A 152 6.39 -24.94 7.70
C ASP A 152 5.96 -23.47 7.62
N THR A 153 5.55 -22.90 8.75
CA THR A 153 5.13 -21.49 8.86
C THR A 153 6.29 -20.56 8.48
N ASP A 154 7.52 -20.92 8.85
CA ASP A 154 8.70 -20.11 8.53
C ASP A 154 8.97 -20.07 7.02
N GLU A 155 8.81 -21.19 6.32
CA GLU A 155 8.94 -21.24 4.86
C GLU A 155 7.84 -20.42 4.17
N ALA A 156 6.59 -20.55 4.63
CA ALA A 156 5.48 -19.77 4.10
C ALA A 156 5.70 -18.25 4.31
N ARG A 157 6.27 -17.87 5.46
CA ARG A 157 6.61 -16.47 5.74
C ARG A 157 7.72 -15.96 4.83
N GLN A 158 8.76 -16.75 4.60
CA GLN A 158 9.83 -16.40 3.65
C GLN A 158 9.27 -16.19 2.23
N GLN A 159 8.39 -17.10 1.80
CA GLN A 159 7.69 -17.00 0.52
C GLN A 159 6.82 -15.74 0.43
N ALA A 160 6.05 -15.42 1.47
CA ALA A 160 5.23 -14.20 1.52
C ALA A 160 6.07 -12.91 1.47
N ILE A 161 7.22 -12.88 2.15
CA ILE A 161 8.17 -11.75 2.09
C ILE A 161 8.72 -11.58 0.68
N ALA A 162 9.16 -12.66 0.03
CA ALA A 162 9.69 -12.62 -1.33
C ALA A 162 8.62 -12.15 -2.33
N LEU A 163 7.42 -12.72 -2.26
CA LEU A 163 6.27 -12.35 -3.08
C LEU A 163 5.94 -10.86 -2.94
N TYR A 164 5.79 -10.38 -1.70
CA TYR A 164 5.47 -8.97 -1.45
C TYR A 164 6.56 -8.03 -1.92
N SER A 165 7.83 -8.39 -1.71
CA SER A 165 8.98 -7.59 -2.13
C SER A 165 9.06 -7.47 -3.66
N GLU A 166 8.82 -8.57 -4.38
CA GLU A 166 8.78 -8.56 -5.84
C GLU A 166 7.62 -7.73 -6.38
N MET A 167 6.41 -7.92 -5.82
CA MET A 167 5.23 -7.13 -6.21
C MET A 167 5.46 -5.63 -6.03
N VAL A 168 5.94 -5.21 -4.85
CA VAL A 168 6.27 -3.81 -4.56
C VAL A 168 7.36 -3.29 -5.51
N GLY A 169 8.43 -4.07 -5.73
CA GLY A 169 9.55 -3.69 -6.58
C GLY A 169 9.14 -3.48 -8.04
N ALA A 170 8.36 -4.41 -8.60
CA ALA A 170 7.82 -4.31 -9.95
C ALA A 170 6.94 -3.07 -10.11
N LEU A 171 6.08 -2.79 -9.13
CA LEU A 171 5.21 -1.61 -9.14
C LEU A 171 6.02 -0.30 -9.12
N ILE A 172 7.06 -0.22 -8.27
CA ILE A 172 7.93 0.96 -8.17
C ILE A 172 8.67 1.20 -9.49
N LEU A 173 9.27 0.16 -10.07
CA LEU A 173 10.01 0.26 -11.32
C LEU A 173 9.09 0.63 -12.49
N SER A 174 7.91 0.03 -12.57
CA SER A 174 6.91 0.35 -13.59
C SER A 174 6.48 1.83 -13.53
N ARG A 175 6.17 2.33 -12.33
CA ARG A 175 5.83 3.75 -12.11
C ARG A 175 6.96 4.69 -12.50
N ALA A 176 8.21 4.32 -12.21
CA ALA A 176 9.37 5.15 -12.50
C ALA A 176 9.59 5.38 -14.00
N VAL A 177 9.20 4.43 -14.85
CA VAL A 177 9.38 4.52 -16.30
C VAL A 177 8.12 4.92 -17.05
N ALA A 178 6.93 4.80 -16.45
CA ALA A 178 5.63 4.94 -17.13
C ALA A 178 5.47 6.23 -17.95
N GLY A 179 6.03 7.36 -17.51
CA GLY A 179 5.96 8.63 -18.24
C GLY A 179 6.88 8.72 -19.47
N ALA A 180 8.00 8.00 -19.46
CA ALA A 180 9.01 8.05 -20.52
C ALA A 180 8.98 6.83 -21.45
N ASN A 181 8.60 5.67 -20.92
CA ASN A 181 8.52 4.40 -21.63
C ASN A 181 7.41 3.52 -21.01
N PRO A 182 6.14 3.77 -21.37
CA PRO A 182 5.02 3.00 -20.84
C PRO A 182 5.08 1.52 -21.23
N GLN A 183 5.62 1.19 -22.41
CA GLN A 183 5.76 -0.20 -22.84
C GLN A 183 6.68 -1.01 -21.91
N LEU A 184 7.80 -0.41 -21.47
CA LEU A 184 8.67 -1.02 -20.47
C LEU A 184 7.99 -1.15 -19.11
N GLY A 185 7.15 -0.17 -18.73
CA GLY A 185 6.36 -0.23 -17.50
C GLY A 185 5.41 -1.43 -17.49
N ASP A 186 4.70 -1.67 -18.60
CA ASP A 186 3.82 -2.81 -18.78
C ASP A 186 4.59 -4.14 -18.83
N GLU A 187 5.75 -4.16 -19.51
CA GLU A 187 6.63 -5.32 -19.57
C GLU A 187 7.08 -5.77 -18.17
N ILE A 188 7.50 -4.85 -17.31
CA ILE A 188 7.90 -5.12 -15.93
C ILE A 188 6.75 -5.77 -15.14
N LEU A 189 5.55 -5.19 -15.19
CA LEU A 189 4.39 -5.72 -14.45
C LEU A 189 4.02 -7.12 -14.95
N ASN A 190 4.00 -7.32 -16.27
CA ASN A 190 3.66 -8.59 -16.88
C ASN A 190 4.69 -9.69 -16.58
N ALA A 191 5.99 -9.37 -16.66
CA ALA A 191 7.07 -10.30 -16.36
C ALA A 191 7.03 -10.77 -14.90
N SER A 192 6.91 -9.85 -13.95
CA SER A 192 6.79 -10.20 -12.52
C SER A 192 5.50 -10.98 -12.23
N ARG A 193 4.37 -10.62 -12.87
CA ARG A 193 3.12 -11.39 -12.71
C ARG A 193 3.30 -12.84 -13.15
N GLN A 194 3.87 -13.06 -14.34
CA GLN A 194 4.12 -14.42 -14.85
C GLN A 194 5.07 -15.21 -13.95
N MET A 195 6.15 -14.59 -13.48
CA MET A 195 7.10 -15.24 -12.58
C MET A 195 6.47 -15.61 -11.23
N LEU A 196 5.70 -14.72 -10.62
CA LEU A 196 5.01 -14.98 -9.37
C LEU A 196 3.95 -16.07 -9.52
N LEU A 197 3.14 -16.04 -10.58
CA LEU A 197 2.15 -17.09 -10.82
C LEU A 197 2.82 -18.45 -11.02
N ARG A 198 3.90 -18.52 -11.80
CA ARG A 198 4.65 -19.76 -12.03
C ARG A 198 5.34 -20.29 -10.77
N ASN A 199 6.06 -19.43 -10.05
CA ASN A 199 6.86 -19.82 -8.88
C ASN A 199 6.00 -20.34 -7.72
N PHE A 200 4.75 -19.90 -7.64
CA PHE A 200 3.80 -20.34 -6.64
C PHE A 200 2.81 -21.39 -7.16
N ALA A 201 3.03 -21.91 -8.38
CA ALA A 201 2.15 -22.87 -9.06
C ALA A 201 0.67 -22.41 -9.09
N LEU A 202 0.47 -21.11 -9.28
CA LEU A 202 -0.83 -20.44 -9.33
C LEU A 202 -1.37 -20.31 -10.76
N GLU A 203 -0.73 -20.94 -11.74
CA GLU A 203 -1.21 -20.96 -13.12
C GLU A 203 -2.57 -21.66 -13.16
N GLU A 204 -3.63 -20.90 -13.41
CA GLU A 204 -4.98 -21.44 -13.60
C GLU A 204 -5.02 -22.15 -14.96
N GLY A 205 -5.47 -23.41 -14.95
CA GLY A 205 -5.28 -24.36 -16.06
C GLY A 205 -5.77 -23.85 -17.41
N SER A 206 -4.83 -23.63 -18.33
CA SER A 206 -5.04 -23.68 -19.78
C SER A 206 -5.02 -25.13 -20.28
N ASP A 207 -5.78 -26.03 -19.66
CA ASP A 207 -5.95 -27.41 -20.15
C ASP A 207 -7.44 -27.74 -20.29
N ALA A 208 -8.03 -27.12 -21.32
CA ALA A 208 -9.20 -27.63 -22.01
C ALA A 208 -8.89 -27.64 -23.51
N ARG A 209 -8.15 -28.66 -23.95
CA ARG A 209 -8.20 -29.18 -25.33
C ARG A 209 -8.20 -30.70 -25.31
#